data_AF-A3FAI2-F1
#
_entry.id   AF-A3FAI2-F1
#
_cell.length_a   1.000
_cell.length_b   1.000
_cell.length_c   1.000
_cell.angle_alpha   90.00
_cell.angle_beta   90.00
_cell.angle_gamma   90.00
#
_symmetry.space_group_name_H-M   'P 1'
#
loop_
_entity.id
_entity.type
_entity.pdbx_description
1 polymer ?
#
loop_
_entity_poly.entity_id
_entity_poly.type
_entity_poly.pdbx_seq_one_letter_code
_entity_poly.pdbx_strand_id
1 'polypeptide(L)'
;YYFMPKEAGAPVFSYKLSLYSLWSLMFVYLWAGGHHLIYSTVPDWMRTMGSVFSVVLILPSWGTAINFLLTLPGHWQQVTTNPIITMLILAAVLYIFVTLEGPIQSMKCVNALAHFTDWIVGHVHEGG
;
A
#
# COMPACT_ATOMS: atom_id res chain seq x y z
N TYR A 1 4.81 10.51 6.62
CA TYR A 1 4.28 11.22 7.80
C TYR A 1 5.09 12.43 8.26
N TYR A 2 6.44 12.43 8.23
CA TYR A 2 7.21 13.63 8.63
C TYR A 2 7.33 14.67 7.49
N PHE A 3 7.86 14.25 6.34
CA PHE A 3 8.21 15.18 5.25
C PHE A 3 7.01 15.89 4.65
N MET A 4 5.89 15.21 4.41
CA MET A 4 4.74 15.87 3.76
C MET A 4 4.20 17.06 4.54
N PRO A 5 3.83 16.95 5.83
CA PRO A 5 3.46 18.11 6.65
C PRO A 5 4.55 19.19 6.70
N LYS A 6 5.81 18.77 6.79
CA LYS A 6 6.96 19.67 6.93
C LYS A 6 7.17 20.53 5.68
N GLU A 7 7.14 19.91 4.51
CA GLU A 7 7.35 20.57 3.21
C GLU A 7 6.10 21.37 2.79
N ALA A 8 4.90 20.83 3.03
CA ALA A 8 3.66 21.51 2.69
C ALA A 8 3.38 22.70 3.62
N GLY A 9 3.96 22.74 4.81
CA GLY A 9 3.63 23.72 5.86
C GLY A 9 2.23 23.50 6.43
N ALA A 10 1.70 22.29 6.34
CA ALA A 10 0.33 21.94 6.69
C ALA A 10 0.28 20.90 7.82
N PRO A 11 -0.72 20.92 8.71
CA PRO A 11 -0.90 19.85 9.69
C PRO A 11 -1.33 18.55 9.00
N VAL A 12 -0.99 17.40 9.60
CA VAL A 12 -1.49 16.09 9.14
C VAL A 12 -3.02 16.11 9.15
N PHE A 13 -3.63 15.61 8.07
CA PHE A 13 -5.08 15.65 7.88
C PHE A 13 -5.89 15.03 9.03
N SER A 14 -5.63 13.78 9.40
CA SER A 14 -6.42 13.09 10.42
C SER A 14 -5.57 12.20 11.33
N TYR A 15 -5.48 12.59 12.60
CA TYR A 15 -4.83 11.77 13.64
C TYR A 15 -5.56 10.43 13.86
N LYS A 16 -6.91 10.43 13.85
CA LYS A 16 -7.70 9.20 14.01
C LYS A 16 -7.43 8.22 12.87
N LEU A 17 -7.35 8.71 11.64
CA LEU A 17 -7.03 7.88 10.49
C LEU A 17 -5.60 7.32 10.59
N SER A 18 -4.63 8.12 11.05
CA SER A 18 -3.27 7.61 11.32
C SER A 18 -3.29 6.46 12.32
N LEU A 19 -4.06 6.58 13.40
CA LEU A 19 -4.17 5.53 14.42
C LEU A 19 -4.79 4.25 13.85
N TYR A 20 -5.93 4.37 13.15
CA TYR A 20 -6.60 3.21 12.56
C TYR A 20 -5.74 2.54 11.49
N SER A 21 -5.15 3.31 10.58
CA SER A 21 -4.28 2.79 9.54
C SER A 21 -3.05 2.11 10.13
N LEU A 22 -2.38 2.72 11.12
CA LEU A 22 -1.20 2.14 11.76
C LEU A 22 -1.50 0.77 12.39
N TRP A 23 -2.48 0.71 13.29
CA TRP A 23 -2.76 -0.51 14.04
C TRP A 23 -3.34 -1.61 13.16
N SER A 24 -4.22 -1.24 12.23
CA SER A 24 -4.79 -2.19 11.28
C SER A 24 -3.73 -2.71 10.32
N LEU A 25 -2.84 -1.85 9.82
CA LEU A 25 -1.73 -2.27 8.94
C LEU A 25 -0.82 -3.25 9.68
N MET A 26 -0.38 -2.91 10.89
CA MET A 26 0.48 -3.78 11.70
C MET A 26 -0.15 -5.15 11.95
N PHE A 27 -1.44 -5.20 12.29
CA PHE A 27 -2.11 -6.47 12.55
C PHE A 27 -2.33 -7.30 11.27
N VAL A 28 -2.88 -6.68 10.23
CA VAL A 28 -3.26 -7.38 8.99
C VAL A 28 -2.03 -7.86 8.21
N TYR A 29 -0.96 -7.06 8.17
CA TYR A 29 0.24 -7.38 7.38
C TYR A 29 0.96 -8.65 7.88
N LEU A 30 0.85 -8.98 9.18
CA LEU A 30 1.41 -10.22 9.75
C LEU A 30 0.85 -11.47 9.07
N TRP A 31 -0.39 -11.43 8.58
CA TRP A 31 -1.05 -12.58 7.97
C TRP A 31 -0.80 -12.71 6.47
N ALA A 32 -0.34 -11.64 5.81
CA ALA A 32 -0.19 -11.59 4.35
C ALA A 32 0.85 -12.59 3.82
N GLY A 33 1.80 -13.05 4.65
CA GLY A 33 2.92 -13.91 4.21
C GLY A 33 2.49 -15.19 3.46
N GLY A 34 1.32 -15.75 3.78
CA GLY A 34 0.79 -16.94 3.11
C GLY A 34 0.54 -16.77 1.60
N HIS A 35 0.41 -15.52 1.10
CA HIS A 35 0.17 -15.26 -0.32
C HIS A 35 1.36 -15.56 -1.24
N HIS A 36 2.58 -15.67 -0.71
CA HIS A 36 3.76 -16.08 -1.46
C HIS A 36 3.81 -17.60 -1.68
N LEU A 37 2.96 -18.34 -0.98
CA LEU A 37 3.01 -19.80 -0.90
C LEU A 37 1.77 -20.42 -1.53
N ILE A 38 0.98 -19.66 -2.29
CA ILE A 38 -0.21 -20.15 -2.99
C ILE A 38 0.20 -21.27 -3.95
N TYR A 39 -0.59 -22.35 -4.00
CA TYR A 39 -0.28 -23.60 -4.72
C TYR A 39 1.01 -24.36 -4.32
N SER A 40 1.70 -23.96 -3.24
CA SER A 40 2.83 -24.74 -2.69
C SER A 40 2.36 -25.89 -1.77
N THR A 41 3.32 -26.53 -1.07
CA THR A 41 3.09 -27.66 -0.16
C THR A 41 2.52 -27.28 1.21
N VAL A 42 2.39 -25.99 1.53
CA VAL A 42 1.82 -25.55 2.81
C VAL A 42 0.31 -25.85 2.89
N PRO A 43 -0.28 -25.95 4.11
CA PRO A 43 -1.71 -26.21 4.25
C PRO A 43 -2.60 -25.21 3.51
N ASP A 44 -3.74 -25.66 2.97
CA ASP A 44 -4.64 -24.77 2.19
C ASP A 44 -5.20 -23.62 3.04
N TRP A 45 -5.51 -23.87 4.32
CA TRP A 45 -6.00 -22.82 5.22
C TRP A 45 -5.02 -21.66 5.35
N MET A 46 -3.72 -21.93 5.37
CA MET A 46 -2.68 -20.90 5.50
C MET A 46 -2.59 -20.03 4.24
N ARG A 47 -2.74 -20.64 3.06
CA ARG A 47 -2.77 -19.93 1.77
C ARG A 47 -4.03 -19.09 1.64
N THR A 48 -5.17 -19.63 2.06
CA THR A 48 -6.46 -18.93 2.06
C THR A 48 -6.44 -17.73 3.01
N MET A 49 -5.90 -17.90 4.24
CA MET A 49 -5.70 -16.80 5.17
C MET A 49 -4.80 -15.71 4.58
N GLY A 50 -3.65 -16.09 4.00
CA GLY A 50 -2.76 -15.15 3.32
C GLY A 50 -3.48 -14.34 2.25
N SER A 51 -4.23 -15.00 1.37
CA SER A 51 -5.00 -14.35 0.30
C SER A 51 -6.07 -13.38 0.85
N VAL A 52 -6.87 -13.82 1.83
CA VAL A 52 -7.93 -12.99 2.42
C VAL A 52 -7.36 -11.77 3.13
N PHE A 53 -6.35 -11.94 3.97
CA PHE A 53 -5.74 -10.83 4.69
C PHE A 53 -4.99 -9.87 3.75
N SER A 54 -4.39 -10.36 2.66
CA SER A 54 -3.84 -9.50 1.61
C SER A 54 -4.91 -8.63 0.94
N VAL A 55 -6.12 -9.15 0.69
CA VAL A 55 -7.24 -8.31 0.19
C VAL A 55 -7.67 -7.27 1.23
N VAL A 56 -7.80 -7.67 2.49
CA VAL A 56 -8.13 -6.73 3.59
C VAL A 56 -7.06 -5.65 3.75
N LEU A 57 -5.80 -5.95 3.46
CA LEU A 57 -4.65 -5.06 3.60
C LEU A 57 -4.73 -3.80 2.72
N ILE A 58 -5.56 -3.81 1.67
CA ILE A 58 -5.84 -2.61 0.85
C ILE A 58 -6.30 -1.47 1.75
N LEU A 59 -7.23 -1.72 2.67
CA LEU A 59 -7.88 -0.69 3.48
C LEU A 59 -6.89 0.09 4.37
N PRO A 60 -6.08 -0.55 5.23
CA PRO A 60 -5.13 0.19 6.07
C PRO A 60 -4.00 0.84 5.26
N SER A 61 -3.57 0.21 4.16
CA SER A 61 -2.55 0.76 3.25
C SER A 61 -3.05 2.05 2.62
N TRP A 62 -4.21 2.00 1.97
CA TRP A 62 -4.83 3.18 1.37
C TRP A 62 -5.20 4.24 2.40
N GLY A 63 -5.63 3.86 3.60
CA GLY A 63 -5.87 4.84 4.67
C GLY A 63 -4.63 5.68 5.00
N THR A 64 -3.44 5.08 4.96
CA THR A 64 -2.17 5.80 5.13
C THR A 64 -1.93 6.78 3.98
N ALA A 65 -2.09 6.32 2.73
CA ALA A 65 -1.89 7.13 1.53
C ALA A 65 -2.90 8.29 1.42
N ILE A 66 -4.18 8.02 1.70
CA ILE A 66 -5.25 9.01 1.69
C ILE A 66 -4.98 10.08 2.74
N ASN A 67 -4.57 9.71 3.96
CA ASN A 67 -4.23 10.68 5.00
C ASN A 67 -3.06 11.58 4.60
N PHE A 68 -2.08 11.00 3.90
CA PHE A 68 -0.95 11.72 3.33
C PHE A 68 -1.39 12.70 2.23
N LEU A 69 -2.18 12.26 1.24
CA LEU A 69 -2.66 13.10 0.14
C LEU A 69 -3.60 14.21 0.63
N LEU A 70 -4.48 13.90 1.58
CA LEU A 70 -5.40 14.85 2.20
C LEU A 70 -4.72 15.83 3.17
N THR A 71 -3.40 15.74 3.37
CA THR A 71 -2.62 16.77 4.07
C THR A 71 -2.31 17.97 3.15
N LEU A 72 -2.34 17.79 1.82
CA LEU A 72 -2.04 18.84 0.84
C LEU A 72 -3.19 19.80 0.42
N PRO A 73 -4.49 19.62 0.78
CA PRO A 73 -5.53 20.63 0.51
C PRO A 73 -5.11 22.04 0.94
N GLY A 74 -5.42 23.03 0.10
CA GLY A 74 -4.97 24.41 0.26
C GLY A 74 -3.52 24.68 -0.20
N HIS A 75 -2.74 23.63 -0.51
CA HIS A 75 -1.33 23.71 -0.88
C HIS A 75 -1.02 22.98 -2.20
N TRP A 76 -2.04 22.60 -2.98
CA TRP A 76 -1.89 21.86 -4.24
C TRP A 76 -1.05 22.58 -5.29
N GLN A 77 -0.99 23.92 -5.25
CA GLN A 77 -0.10 24.71 -6.11
C GLN A 77 1.38 24.31 -5.91
N GLN A 78 1.74 23.78 -4.74
CA GLN A 78 3.11 23.33 -4.48
C GLN A 78 3.49 22.07 -5.28
N VAL A 79 2.53 21.34 -5.85
CA VAL A 79 2.84 20.20 -6.74
C VAL A 79 3.58 20.64 -8.00
N THR A 80 3.36 21.87 -8.48
CA THR A 80 4.05 22.40 -9.67
C THR A 80 5.25 23.28 -9.34
N THR A 81 5.34 23.79 -8.11
CA THR A 81 6.41 24.74 -7.71
C THR A 81 7.47 24.14 -6.78
N ASN A 82 7.15 23.08 -6.03
CA ASN A 82 8.07 22.39 -5.13
C ASN A 82 8.33 20.95 -5.62
N PRO A 83 9.52 20.65 -6.16
CA PRO A 83 9.83 19.32 -6.70
C PRO A 83 9.80 18.23 -5.62
N ILE A 84 10.06 18.56 -4.35
CA ILE A 84 9.97 17.61 -3.24
C ILE A 84 8.51 17.16 -3.07
N ILE A 85 7.56 18.08 -3.10
CA ILE A 85 6.13 17.77 -3.01
C ILE A 85 5.67 16.99 -4.25
N THR A 86 6.14 17.35 -5.44
CA THR A 86 5.87 16.55 -6.66
C THR A 86 6.29 15.09 -6.47
N MET A 87 7.51 14.85 -5.99
CA MET A 87 8.02 13.49 -5.76
C MET A 87 7.25 12.77 -4.65
N LEU A 88 6.89 13.47 -3.58
CA LEU A 88 6.09 12.91 -2.48
C LEU A 88 4.68 12.48 -2.94
N ILE A 89 4.04 13.27 -3.83
CA ILE A 89 2.76 12.91 -4.42
C ILE A 89 2.90 11.74 -5.40
N LEU A 90 3.92 11.75 -6.26
CA LEU A 90 4.21 10.63 -7.16
C LEU A 90 4.42 9.33 -6.37
N ALA A 91 5.24 9.37 -5.32
CA ALA A 91 5.47 8.23 -4.44
C ALA A 91 4.18 7.74 -3.76
N ALA A 92 3.32 8.65 -3.29
CA ALA A 92 2.04 8.27 -2.69
C ALA A 92 1.09 7.62 -3.70
N VAL A 93 1.08 8.07 -4.96
CA VAL A 93 0.28 7.49 -6.04
C VAL A 93 0.79 6.10 -6.41
N LEU A 94 2.10 5.94 -6.62
CA LEU A 94 2.71 4.63 -6.89
C LEU A 94 2.46 3.66 -5.73
N TYR A 95 2.57 4.14 -4.49
CA TYR A 95 2.23 3.36 -3.30
C TYR A 95 0.78 2.85 -3.32
N ILE A 96 -0.20 3.66 -3.76
CA ILE A 96 -1.60 3.22 -3.89
C ILE A 96 -1.73 2.11 -4.94
N PHE A 97 -1.03 2.24 -6.08
CA PHE A 97 -1.04 1.23 -7.13
C PHE A 97 -0.41 -0.09 -6.68
N VAL A 98 0.80 -0.06 -6.13
CA VAL A 98 1.48 -1.29 -5.68
C VAL A 98 0.72 -1.96 -4.52
N THR A 99 0.12 -1.19 -3.62
CA THR A 99 -0.70 -1.74 -2.51
C THR A 99 -2.09 -2.19 -2.93
N LEU A 100 -2.50 -1.97 -4.19
CA LEU A 100 -3.65 -2.61 -4.81
C LEU A 100 -3.25 -3.83 -5.64
N GLU A 101 -2.14 -3.74 -6.39
CA GLU A 101 -1.62 -4.79 -7.23
C GLU A 101 -1.23 -6.04 -6.42
N GLY A 102 -0.52 -5.88 -5.30
CA GLY A 102 -0.13 -7.00 -4.44
C GLY A 102 -1.33 -7.85 -3.99
N PRO A 103 -2.40 -7.24 -3.45
CA PRO A 103 -3.65 -7.93 -3.15
C PRO A 103 -4.32 -8.62 -4.35
N ILE A 104 -4.25 -8.04 -5.55
CA ILE A 104 -4.72 -8.70 -6.78
C ILE A 104 -3.89 -9.96 -7.07
N GLN A 105 -2.56 -9.85 -7.01
CA GLN A 105 -1.63 -10.97 -7.19
C GLN A 105 -1.77 -12.04 -6.08
N SER A 106 -2.31 -11.67 -4.91
CA SER A 106 -2.59 -12.59 -3.80
C SER A 106 -3.84 -13.46 -4.02
N MET A 107 -4.71 -13.12 -4.99
CA MET A 107 -5.88 -13.92 -5.30
C MET A 107 -5.45 -15.22 -5.98
N LYS A 108 -5.92 -16.38 -5.49
CA LYS A 108 -5.47 -17.70 -6.00
C LYS A 108 -5.53 -17.79 -7.53
N CYS A 109 -6.60 -17.33 -8.16
CA CYS A 109 -6.76 -17.36 -9.62
C CYS A 109 -5.74 -16.50 -10.38
N VAL A 110 -5.41 -15.31 -9.87
CA VAL A 110 -4.42 -14.41 -10.47
C VAL A 110 -3.02 -14.94 -10.21
N ASN A 111 -2.76 -15.40 -8.98
CA ASN A 111 -1.49 -15.98 -8.59
C ASN A 111 -1.13 -17.18 -9.47
N ALA A 112 -2.09 -18.02 -9.87
CA ALA A 112 -1.86 -19.11 -10.80
C ALA A 112 -1.21 -18.69 -12.14
N LEU A 113 -1.39 -17.43 -12.55
CA LEU A 113 -0.79 -16.84 -13.75
C LEU A 113 0.45 -16.01 -13.44
N ALA A 114 0.41 -15.23 -12.35
CA ALA A 114 1.47 -14.28 -12.00
C ALA A 114 2.70 -14.97 -11.38
N HIS A 115 2.49 -16.06 -10.63
CA HIS A 115 3.54 -16.70 -9.85
C HIS A 115 4.66 -17.23 -10.76
N PHE A 116 5.92 -16.98 -10.37
CA PHE A 116 7.13 -17.27 -11.15
C PHE A 116 7.26 -16.56 -12.51
N THR A 117 6.55 -15.44 -12.72
CA THR A 117 6.72 -14.59 -13.91
C THR A 117 7.36 -13.25 -13.55
N ASP A 118 7.78 -12.49 -14.58
CA ASP A 118 8.31 -11.13 -14.41
C ASP A 118 7.28 -10.14 -13.85
N TRP A 119 5.99 -10.49 -13.79
CA TRP A 119 4.99 -9.66 -13.13
C TRP A 119 5.28 -9.48 -11.63
N ILE A 120 5.78 -10.52 -10.96
CA ILE A 120 6.20 -10.41 -9.54
C ILE A 120 7.41 -9.48 -9.39
N VAL A 121 8.33 -9.52 -10.35
CA VAL A 121 9.50 -8.62 -10.36
C VAL A 121 9.05 -7.17 -10.60
N GLY A 122 8.13 -6.96 -11.53
CA GLY A 122 7.52 -5.66 -11.79
C GLY A 122 6.90 -5.06 -10.53
N HIS A 123 6.02 -5.82 -9.86
CA HIS A 123 5.38 -5.42 -8.60
C HIS A 123 6.39 -4.95 -7.54
N VAL A 124 7.50 -5.65 -7.37
CA VAL A 124 8.54 -5.27 -6.40
C VAL A 124 9.20 -3.93 -6.76
N HIS A 125 9.44 -3.66 -8.04
CA HIS A 125 10.06 -2.42 -8.50
C HIS A 125 9.10 -1.23 -8.52
N GLU A 126 7.79 -1.47 -8.67
CA GLU A 126 6.77 -0.42 -8.54
C GLU A 126 6.66 0.14 -7.12
N GLY A 127 6.99 -0.66 -6.10
CA GLY A 127 7.01 -0.24 -4.71
C GLY A 127 8.34 0.29 -4.18
N GLY A 128 9.39 0.27 -5.01
CA GLY A 128 10.77 0.65 -4.66
C GLY A 128 11.07 2.14 -4.78
#